data_AF-A0A0C1MYR0-F1
#
_entry.id   AF-A0A0C1MYR0-F1
#
_cell.length_a   1.000
_cell.length_b   1.000
_cell.length_c   1.000
_cell.angle_alpha   90.00
_cell.angle_beta   90.00
_cell.angle_gamma   90.00
#
_symmetry.space_group_name_H-M   'P 1'
#
loop_
_entity.id
_entity.type
_entity.pdbx_description
1 polymer ?
#
loop_
_entity_poly.entity_id
_entity_poly.type
_entity_poly.pdbx_seq_one_letter_code
_entity_poly.pdbx_strand_id
1 'polypeptide(L)' 'MYKIPNAIRVGIGYSFQEVKNIPLEDHDQKLHYIVTEKEIIKK' A
#
# COMPACT_ATOMS: atom_id res chain seq x y z
N MET A 1 7.89 -8.46 -16.23
CA MET A 1 7.48 -8.71 -14.83
C MET A 1 6.17 -9.47 -14.86
N TYR A 2 6.10 -10.69 -14.33
CA TYR A 2 4.88 -11.49 -14.36
C TYR A 2 3.79 -10.80 -13.53
N LYS A 3 2.66 -10.45 -14.16
CA LYS A 3 1.50 -9.96 -13.44
C LYS A 3 0.86 -11.16 -12.74
N ILE A 4 0.77 -11.11 -11.41
CA ILE A 4 0.00 -12.06 -10.61
C ILE A 4 -1.34 -11.40 -10.33
N PRO A 5 -2.39 -11.64 -11.15
CA PRO A 5 -3.61 -10.86 -11.13
C PRO A 5 -4.31 -10.86 -9.76
N ASN A 6 -4.17 -11.96 -9.00
CA ASN A 6 -4.85 -12.18 -7.72
C ASN A 6 -3.91 -12.16 -6.51
N ALA A 7 -2.73 -11.55 -6.62
CA ALA A 7 -1.82 -11.44 -5.48
C ALA A 7 -2.36 -10.46 -4.43
N ILE A 8 -2.32 -10.87 -3.16
CA ILE A 8 -2.43 -9.93 -2.04
C ILE A 8 -1.17 -9.08 -2.02
N ARG A 9 -1.36 -7.76 -1.99
CA ARG A 9 -0.30 -6.76 -2.01
C ARG A 9 -0.27 -6.05 -0.67
N VAL A 10 0.84 -6.18 0.05
CA VAL A 10 1.03 -5.63 1.39
C VAL A 10 2.23 -4.69 1.37
N GLY A 11 2.02 -3.46 1.82
CA GLY A 11 3.10 -2.52 2.09
C GLY A 11 3.56 -2.64 3.54
N ILE A 12 4.84 -2.41 3.79
CA ILE A 12 5.42 -2.34 5.14
C ILE A 12 6.08 -0.97 5.26
N GLY A 13 5.76 -0.25 6.34
CA GLY A 13 6.31 1.07 6.60
C GLY A 13 6.00 1.52 8.01
N TYR A 14 6.53 2.66 8.41
CA TYR A 14 6.24 3.24 9.73
C TYR A 14 5.00 4.13 9.68
N SER A 15 4.31 4.25 10.81
CA SER A 15 3.09 5.07 10.93
C SER A 15 3.33 6.55 10.60
N PHE A 16 4.55 7.07 10.81
CA PHE A 16 4.88 8.47 10.46
C PHE A 16 4.92 8.72 8.94
N GLN A 17 4.98 7.67 8.12
CA GLN A 17 4.93 7.77 6.66
C GLN A 17 3.50 7.91 6.14
N GLU A 18 2.49 7.75 6.99
CA GLU A 18 1.10 8.01 6.61
C GLU A 18 0.90 9.49 6.32
N VAL A 19 0.42 9.80 5.11
CA VAL A 19 0.11 11.16 4.68
C VAL A 19 -1.31 11.22 4.13
N LYS A 20 -1.95 12.38 4.28
CA LYS A 20 -3.35 12.57 3.85
C LYS A 20 -3.52 12.51 2.35
N ASN A 21 -2.55 13.00 1.59
CA ASN A 21 -2.57 13.08 0.13
C ASN A 21 -1.20 12.71 -0.44
N ILE A 22 -1.20 11.98 -1.55
CA ILE A 22 -0.03 11.72 -2.39
C ILE A 22 -0.40 12.06 -3.84
N PRO A 23 0.56 12.46 -4.69
CA PRO A 23 0.33 12.46 -6.13
C PRO A 23 0.00 11.02 -6.57
N LEU A 24 -1.02 10.88 -7.41
CA LEU A 24 -1.44 9.60 -7.99
C LEU A 24 -1.24 9.68 -9.50
N GLU A 25 -0.59 8.66 -10.04
CA GLU A 25 -0.38 8.49 -11.48
C GLU A 25 -1.16 7.28 -11.99
N ASP A 26 -1.49 7.27 -13.29
CA ASP A 26 -2.29 6.20 -13.91
C ASP A 26 -1.65 4.80 -13.81
N HIS A 27 -0.34 4.76 -13.59
CA HIS A 27 0.41 3.51 -13.48
C HIS A 27 0.53 2.99 -12.04
N ASP A 28 0.07 3.73 -11.04
CA ASP A 28 0.13 3.32 -9.64
C ASP A 28 -0.82 2.15 -9.34
N GLN A 29 -0.36 1.22 -8.50
CA GLN A 29 -1.15 0.08 -8.06
C GLN A 29 -1.47 0.18 -6.58
N LYS A 30 -2.77 0.12 -6.26
CA LYS A 30 -3.22 0.06 -4.87
C LYS A 30 -2.77 -1.23 -4.18
N LEU A 31 -2.39 -1.08 -2.93
CA LEU A 31 -2.17 -2.15 -1.97
C LEU A 31 -3.50 -2.55 -1.34
N HIS A 32 -3.60 -3.79 -0.87
CA HIS A 32 -4.74 -4.26 -0.10
C HIS A 32 -4.56 -3.94 1.39
N TYR A 33 -3.31 -4.02 1.87
CA TYR A 33 -2.96 -3.76 3.26
C TYR A 33 -1.67 -2.97 3.38
N ILE A 34 -1.56 -2.21 4.47
CA ILE A 34 -0.31 -1.61 4.94
C ILE A 34 -0.12 -2.04 6.39
N VAL A 35 1.04 -2.58 6.71
CA VAL A 35 1.41 -2.95 8.08
C VAL A 35 2.39 -1.91 8.62
N THR A 36 2.07 -1.35 9.78
CA THR A 36 2.93 -0.43 10.52
C THR A 36 3.28 -1.00 11.89
N GLU A 37 4.15 -0.31 12.63
CA GLU A 37 4.46 -0.66 14.01
C GLU A 37 3.27 -0.46 14.96
N LYS A 38 2.22 0.27 14.55
CA LYS A 38 1.04 0.57 15.37
C LYS A 38 -0.20 -0.24 14.97
N GLU A 39 -0.38 -0.51 13.68
CA GLU A 39 -1.63 -1.08 13.17
C GLU A 39 -1.51 -1.70 11.76
N ILE A 40 -2.56 -2.42 11.36
CA ILE A 40 -2.77 -2.91 10.00
C ILE A 40 -3.90 -2.10 9.36
N ILE A 41 -3.57 -1.37 8.30
CA ILE A 41 -4.50 -0.54 7.53
C ILE A 41 -5.03 -1.35 6.34
N LYS A 42 -6.35 -1.38 6.13
CA LYS A 42 -7.01 -1.99 4.96
C LYS A 42 -7.40 -0.93 3.93
N LYS A 43 -7.05 -1.13 2.66
CA LYS A 43 -7.28 -0.18 1.53
C LYS A 43 -8.05 -0.81 0.38
#